data_AF-A0A6B3GLZ0-F1
#
_entry.id   AF-A0A6B3GLZ0-F1
#
_cell.length_a   1.000
_cell.length_b   1.000
_cell.length_c   1.000
_cell.angle_alpha   90.00
_cell.angle_beta   90.00
_cell.angle_gamma   90.00
#
_symmetry.space_group_name_H-M   'P 1'
#
loop_
_entity.id
_entity.type
_entity.pdbx_description
1 polymer ?
#
loop_
_entity_poly.entity_id
_entity_poly.type
_entity_poly.pdbx_seq_one_letter_code
_entity_poly.pdbx_strand_id
1 'polypeptide(L)'
;MMAATKRIAMGIMSTALVAVLAGCSGSVSGSGAGGSASGGAETDAEKGAHGAKENPPANAPKNAVKLIGDGSTAFTGVQPNMPAVERLAPGEKPPQFVVFSWDGAGEDSQKLFSHFRGVAKKYNAKMTYFLSGVYLLPEEKKDLYNPPQHAPGRSDIGFNDTEGI
;
A
#
# COMPACT_ATOMS: atom_id res chain seq x y z
N MET A 1 -61.47 13.23 -30.19
CA MET A 1 -61.26 14.32 -29.20
C MET A 1 -61.35 13.71 -27.81
N MET A 2 -60.29 13.80 -27.01
CA MET A 2 -60.26 13.85 -25.53
C MET A 2 -58.77 13.84 -25.15
N ALA A 3 -58.26 15.02 -24.78
CA ALA A 3 -56.88 15.23 -24.38
C ALA A 3 -56.72 14.92 -22.89
N ALA A 4 -55.76 14.06 -22.54
CA ALA A 4 -55.42 13.76 -21.15
C ALA A 4 -54.23 14.64 -20.72
N THR A 5 -54.51 15.69 -19.95
CA THR A 5 -53.49 16.58 -19.39
C THR A 5 -52.91 15.98 -18.11
N LYS A 6 -51.67 15.46 -18.14
CA LYS A 6 -50.94 15.08 -16.93
C LYS A 6 -50.23 16.31 -16.36
N ARG A 7 -50.64 16.72 -15.15
CA ARG A 7 -50.02 17.81 -14.38
C ARG A 7 -48.71 17.30 -13.76
N ILE A 8 -47.60 17.97 -14.05
CA ILE A 8 -46.30 17.75 -13.42
C ILE A 8 -46.27 18.59 -12.14
N ALA A 9 -46.14 17.95 -10.98
CA ALA A 9 -45.87 18.63 -9.72
C ALA A 9 -44.36 18.54 -9.45
N MET A 10 -43.65 19.67 -9.56
CA MET A 10 -42.27 19.80 -9.07
C MET A 10 -42.32 19.97 -7.54
N GLY A 11 -41.75 19.00 -6.82
CA GLY A 11 -41.49 19.12 -5.37
C GLY A 11 -40.12 19.76 -5.14
N ILE A 12 -40.12 20.90 -4.46
CA ILE A 12 -38.90 21.60 -4.00
C ILE A 12 -38.41 20.87 -2.75
N MET A 13 -37.27 20.19 -2.83
CA MET A 13 -36.62 19.57 -1.66
C MET A 13 -35.55 20.54 -1.15
N SER A 14 -35.85 21.27 -0.08
CA SER A 14 -34.91 22.17 0.59
C SER A 14 -33.87 21.38 1.38
N THR A 15 -32.60 21.68 1.14
CA THR A 15 -31.43 21.17 1.86
C THR A 15 -31.35 21.76 3.26
N ALA A 16 -31.22 20.91 4.28
CA ALA A 16 -30.83 21.32 5.63
C ALA A 16 -29.45 20.73 5.94
N LEU A 17 -28.41 21.56 5.83
CA LEU A 17 -27.04 21.24 6.23
C LEU A 17 -26.88 21.65 7.70
N VAL A 18 -26.73 20.70 8.61
CA VAL A 18 -26.40 20.98 10.02
C VAL A 18 -24.93 20.66 10.23
N ALA A 19 -24.11 21.70 10.43
CA ALA A 19 -22.73 21.59 10.84
C ALA A 19 -22.66 21.55 12.39
N VAL A 20 -22.16 20.46 12.96
CA VAL A 20 -21.85 20.38 14.40
C VAL A 20 -20.34 20.49 14.57
N LEU A 21 -19.90 21.62 15.11
CA LEU A 21 -18.55 21.82 15.63
C LEU A 21 -18.59 21.56 17.13
N ALA A 22 -17.95 20.49 17.59
CA ALA A 22 -17.70 20.24 19.01
C ALA A 22 -16.19 20.16 19.23
N GLY A 23 -15.63 21.26 19.74
CA GLY A 23 -14.29 21.32 20.30
C GLY A 23 -14.36 22.03 21.64
N CYS A 24 -13.93 21.36 22.71
CA CYS A 24 -13.57 22.00 23.98
C CYS A 24 -12.43 21.19 24.61
N SER A 25 -11.27 21.82 24.65
CA SER A 25 -10.09 21.45 25.43
C SER A 25 -10.38 21.47 26.92
N GLY A 26 -9.79 20.55 27.69
CA GLY A 26 -9.82 20.57 29.14
C GLY A 26 -8.45 20.23 29.71
N SER A 27 -7.74 21.25 30.21
CA SER A 27 -6.56 21.09 31.05
C SER A 27 -6.60 22.11 32.19
N VAL A 28 -6.82 21.61 33.41
CA VAL A 28 -6.39 22.16 34.74
C VAL A 28 -6.49 20.98 35.74
N SER A 29 -5.40 20.40 36.25
CA SER A 29 -4.45 20.77 37.32
C SER A 29 -4.94 20.65 38.78
N GLY A 30 -4.28 19.75 39.53
CA GLY A 30 -4.05 19.76 40.99
C GLY A 30 -4.90 18.80 41.83
N SER A 31 -4.43 18.05 42.86
CA SER A 31 -3.12 17.97 43.53
C SER A 31 -3.07 16.79 44.53
N GLY A 32 -1.87 16.22 44.76
CA GLY A 32 -1.38 15.57 46.00
C GLY A 32 -1.69 14.08 46.19
N ALA A 33 -0.82 13.19 46.66
CA ALA A 33 0.55 13.23 47.19
C ALA A 33 1.15 11.81 46.98
N GLY A 34 2.41 11.63 46.62
CA GLY A 34 3.55 11.60 47.54
C GLY A 34 4.02 10.16 47.79
N GLY A 35 5.13 9.76 47.17
CA GLY A 35 5.75 8.44 47.37
C GLY A 35 7.01 8.26 46.54
N SER A 36 8.15 8.74 47.04
CA SER A 36 9.48 8.47 46.50
C SER A 36 9.88 7.01 46.71
N ALA A 37 10.33 6.33 45.65
CA ALA A 37 11.28 5.24 45.75
C ALA A 37 12.15 5.19 44.48
N SER A 38 13.45 5.23 44.69
CA SER A 38 14.50 5.06 43.69
C SER A 38 14.47 3.66 43.09
N GLY A 39 14.63 3.54 41.78
CA GLY A 39 14.91 2.28 41.11
C GLY A 39 15.21 2.57 39.65
N GLY A 40 16.50 2.54 39.29
CA GLY A 40 16.91 2.49 37.90
C GLY A 40 16.43 1.18 37.29
N ALA A 41 15.76 1.26 36.16
CA ALA A 41 15.50 0.13 35.28
C ALA A 41 15.47 0.65 33.85
N GLU A 42 16.16 -0.11 33.01
CA GLU A 42 16.61 0.23 31.68
C GLU A 42 15.48 0.64 30.73
N THR A 43 15.83 1.51 29.79
CA THR A 43 15.08 1.71 28.57
C THR A 43 15.04 0.38 27.80
N ASP A 44 13.91 -0.33 27.89
CA ASP A 44 13.56 -1.40 26.95
C ASP A 44 13.32 -0.78 25.57
N ALA A 45 14.42 -0.47 24.89
CA ALA A 45 14.45 -0.31 23.45
C ALA A 45 14.12 -1.69 22.88
N GLU A 46 12.85 -1.84 22.47
CA GLU A 46 12.35 -3.00 21.75
C GLU A 46 13.32 -3.35 20.62
N LYS A 47 14.08 -4.43 20.84
CA LYS A 47 15.06 -4.97 19.89
C LYS A 47 14.33 -5.33 18.60
N GLY A 48 14.44 -4.46 17.60
CA GLY A 48 14.16 -4.82 16.21
C GLY A 48 14.87 -6.12 15.87
N ALA A 49 14.14 -7.03 15.23
CA ALA A 49 14.55 -8.39 14.94
C ALA A 49 15.99 -8.47 14.41
N HIS A 50 16.90 -9.00 15.24
CA HIS A 50 18.26 -9.28 14.84
C HIS A 50 18.27 -10.23 13.64
N GLY A 51 18.89 -9.78 12.54
CA GLY A 51 19.08 -10.57 11.33
C GLY A 51 19.63 -11.95 11.65
N ALA A 52 18.94 -12.99 11.15
CA ALA A 52 19.36 -14.37 11.31
C ALA A 52 20.76 -14.57 10.72
N LYS A 53 21.64 -15.25 11.48
CA LYS A 53 22.98 -15.64 11.04
C LYS A 53 22.89 -16.47 9.76
N GLU A 54 23.72 -16.10 8.78
CA GLU A 54 23.87 -16.79 7.51
C GLU A 54 24.49 -18.18 7.70
N ASN A 55 23.67 -19.22 7.56
CA ASN A 55 24.13 -20.56 7.17
C ASN A 55 23.16 -21.06 6.09
N PRO A 56 23.50 -20.92 4.80
CA PRO A 56 22.62 -21.39 3.73
C PRO A 56 22.55 -22.93 3.74
N PRO A 57 21.37 -23.55 3.63
CA PRO A 57 21.27 -24.98 3.40
C PRO A 57 21.90 -25.34 2.05
N ALA A 58 22.49 -26.54 1.96
CA ALA A 58 23.29 -27.03 0.83
C ALA A 58 22.53 -27.14 -0.53
N ASN A 59 21.25 -26.78 -0.58
CA ASN A 59 20.39 -26.81 -1.76
C ASN A 59 19.62 -25.48 -1.94
N ALA A 60 20.27 -24.33 -1.68
CA ALA A 60 19.67 -23.04 -1.99
C ALA A 60 19.62 -22.84 -3.53
N PRO A 61 18.49 -22.37 -4.10
CA PRO A 61 18.43 -22.01 -5.52
C PRO A 61 19.50 -20.97 -5.85
N LYS A 62 20.10 -21.06 -7.05
CA LYS A 62 21.26 -20.25 -7.48
C LYS A 62 21.03 -18.73 -7.46
N ASN A 63 19.80 -18.28 -7.23
CA ASN A 63 19.46 -16.88 -7.01
C ASN A 63 19.44 -16.62 -5.51
N ALA A 64 20.61 -16.29 -4.96
CA ALA A 64 20.76 -15.99 -3.53
C ALA A 64 19.91 -14.77 -3.18
N VAL A 65 18.80 -15.00 -2.48
CA VAL A 65 18.00 -13.98 -1.82
C VAL A 65 18.89 -13.38 -0.72
N LYS A 66 19.49 -12.21 -0.97
CA LYS A 66 20.34 -11.53 0.02
C LYS A 66 19.50 -10.49 0.75
N LEU A 67 19.23 -10.69 2.03
CA LEU A 67 18.48 -9.70 2.83
C LEU A 67 19.22 -8.34 2.82
N ILE A 68 18.47 -7.24 2.62
CA ILE A 68 19.05 -5.89 2.59
C ILE A 68 19.31 -5.35 4.01
N GLY A 69 18.58 -5.87 5.00
CA GLY A 69 18.84 -5.64 6.43
C GLY A 69 18.12 -4.42 7.02
N ASP A 70 17.29 -3.73 6.24
CA ASP A 70 16.48 -2.58 6.65
C ASP A 70 14.99 -2.92 6.87
N GLY A 71 14.66 -4.21 6.90
CA GLY A 71 13.29 -4.72 7.00
C GLY A 71 12.47 -4.58 5.71
N SER A 72 13.03 -4.02 4.64
CA SER A 72 12.26 -3.55 3.48
C SER A 72 12.45 -4.37 2.22
N THR A 73 13.10 -5.56 2.27
CA THR A 73 13.10 -6.69 1.29
C THR A 73 14.47 -7.41 1.23
N ALA A 74 14.64 -8.27 0.23
CA ALA A 74 15.89 -8.91 -0.15
C ALA A 74 16.32 -8.47 -1.56
N PHE A 75 17.62 -8.34 -1.76
CA PHE A 75 18.22 -8.23 -3.07
C PHE A 75 18.08 -9.57 -3.81
N THR A 76 17.29 -9.55 -4.89
CA THR A 76 17.03 -10.70 -5.77
C THR A 76 17.78 -10.61 -7.10
N GLY A 77 18.80 -9.74 -7.19
CA GLY A 77 19.51 -9.42 -8.43
C GLY A 77 19.13 -8.05 -9.01
N VAL A 78 19.86 -7.65 -10.05
CA VAL A 78 19.58 -6.41 -10.80
C VAL A 78 18.30 -6.60 -11.61
N GLN A 79 17.41 -5.61 -11.59
CA GLN A 79 16.22 -5.65 -12.44
C GLN A 79 16.64 -5.64 -13.92
N PRO A 80 16.09 -6.55 -14.75
CA PRO A 80 16.44 -6.61 -16.16
C PRO A 80 15.98 -5.35 -16.90
N ASN A 81 16.69 -4.99 -17.96
CA ASN A 81 16.34 -3.87 -18.86
C ASN A 81 16.31 -2.50 -18.18
N MET A 82 17.08 -2.32 -17.10
CA MET A 82 17.32 -1.01 -16.51
C MET A 82 18.43 -0.27 -17.25
N PRO A 83 18.29 1.05 -17.47
CA PRO A 83 19.35 1.85 -18.05
C PRO A 83 20.59 1.87 -17.15
N ALA A 84 21.77 1.93 -17.75
CA ALA A 84 23.01 2.13 -17.02
C ALA A 84 22.97 3.50 -16.32
N VAL A 85 23.39 3.54 -15.05
CA VAL A 85 23.50 4.77 -14.28
C VAL A 85 24.96 5.19 -14.26
N GLU A 86 25.24 6.37 -14.79
CA GLU A 86 26.59 6.94 -14.84
C GLU A 86 26.68 8.19 -13.95
N ARG A 87 27.87 8.44 -13.42
CA ARG A 87 28.13 9.62 -12.60
C ARG A 87 28.26 10.85 -13.50
N LEU A 88 27.56 11.93 -13.16
CA LEU A 88 27.64 13.20 -13.86
C LEU A 88 29.06 13.80 -13.78
N ALA A 89 29.50 14.41 -14.88
CA ALA A 89 30.71 15.21 -14.92
C ALA A 89 30.51 16.56 -14.21
N PRO A 90 31.60 17.22 -13.75
CA PRO A 90 31.50 18.54 -13.14
C PRO A 90 30.82 19.56 -14.08
N GLY A 91 29.80 20.25 -13.57
CA GLY A 91 29.06 21.27 -14.34
C GLY A 91 27.91 20.74 -15.20
N GLU A 92 27.72 19.42 -15.28
CA GLU A 92 26.54 18.87 -15.96
C GLU A 92 25.26 19.10 -15.15
N LYS A 93 24.18 19.43 -15.86
CA LYS A 93 22.85 19.55 -15.25
C LYS A 93 22.29 18.14 -14.99
N PRO A 94 21.87 17.81 -13.76
CA PRO A 94 21.27 16.52 -13.47
C PRO A 94 19.98 16.30 -14.29
N PRO A 95 19.74 15.07 -14.79
CA PRO A 95 18.47 14.72 -15.40
C PRO A 95 17.33 14.79 -14.37
N GLN A 96 16.16 15.26 -14.80
CA GLN A 96 14.94 15.15 -14.00
C GLN A 96 14.37 13.75 -14.18
N PHE A 97 14.21 13.02 -13.08
CA PHE A 97 13.49 11.75 -13.08
C PHE A 97 12.02 11.99 -12.73
N VAL A 98 11.13 11.28 -13.40
CA VAL A 98 9.72 11.17 -13.05
C VAL A 98 9.44 9.70 -12.79
N VAL A 99 8.97 9.38 -11.58
CA VAL A 99 8.67 8.00 -11.17
C VAL A 99 7.16 7.81 -11.19
N PHE A 100 6.70 6.84 -11.96
CA PHE A 100 5.32 6.39 -11.95
C PHE A 100 5.23 5.11 -11.13
N SER A 101 4.40 5.13 -10.09
CA SER A 101 4.11 3.95 -9.27
C SER A 101 2.62 3.67 -9.19
N TRP A 102 2.28 2.39 -9.11
CA TRP A 102 0.91 1.89 -9.00
C TRP A 102 0.77 1.04 -7.75
N ASP A 103 -0.16 1.39 -6.87
CA ASP A 103 -0.53 0.56 -5.72
C ASP A 103 -1.64 -0.41 -6.11
N GLY A 104 -1.61 -1.61 -5.54
CA GLY A 104 -2.59 -2.65 -5.85
C GLY A 104 -2.51 -3.09 -7.31
N ALA A 105 -1.30 -3.34 -7.81
CA ALA A 105 -1.04 -3.72 -9.21
C ALA A 105 -1.54 -5.15 -9.58
N GLY A 106 -2.83 -5.41 -9.39
CA GLY A 106 -3.56 -6.57 -9.89
C GLY A 106 -4.51 -6.16 -11.00
N GLU A 107 -5.07 -7.14 -11.69
CA GLU A 107 -6.07 -6.91 -12.72
C GLU A 107 -7.48 -7.09 -12.16
N ASP A 108 -8.37 -6.16 -12.44
CA ASP A 108 -9.77 -6.25 -12.07
C ASP A 108 -10.66 -6.01 -13.30
N SER A 109 -11.97 -5.89 -13.08
CA SER A 109 -12.93 -5.61 -14.16
C SER A 109 -12.68 -4.29 -14.90
N GLN A 110 -11.94 -3.35 -14.32
CA GLN A 110 -11.61 -2.06 -14.94
C GLN A 110 -10.45 -2.17 -15.93
N LYS A 111 -9.70 -3.28 -15.93
CA LYS A 111 -8.59 -3.56 -16.84
C LYS A 111 -7.50 -2.47 -16.85
N LEU A 112 -7.29 -1.80 -15.71
CA LEU A 112 -6.33 -0.69 -15.60
C LEU A 112 -4.89 -1.17 -15.63
N PHE A 113 -4.61 -2.36 -15.08
CA PHE A 113 -3.23 -2.84 -15.01
C PHE A 113 -2.70 -3.20 -16.41
N SER A 114 -3.46 -3.97 -17.20
CA SER A 114 -3.13 -4.21 -18.61
C SER A 114 -3.07 -2.92 -19.43
N HIS A 115 -3.98 -1.97 -19.20
CA HIS A 115 -3.96 -0.67 -19.87
C HIS A 115 -2.63 0.06 -19.67
N PHE A 116 -2.20 0.25 -18.41
CA PHE A 116 -0.98 1.00 -18.13
C PHE A 116 0.31 0.23 -18.48
N ARG A 117 0.29 -1.11 -18.47
CA ARG A 117 1.35 -1.91 -19.10
C ARG A 117 1.43 -1.64 -20.61
N GLY A 118 0.30 -1.46 -21.27
CA GLY A 118 0.22 -1.07 -22.69
C GLY A 118 0.79 0.34 -22.93
N VAL A 119 0.41 1.31 -22.10
CA VAL A 119 0.95 2.68 -22.13
C VAL A 119 2.47 2.68 -21.94
N ALA A 120 2.97 1.93 -20.94
CA ALA A 120 4.40 1.79 -20.67
C ALA A 120 5.17 1.26 -21.90
N LYS A 121 4.63 0.23 -22.58
CA LYS A 121 5.21 -0.30 -23.83
C LYS A 121 5.20 0.75 -24.95
N LYS A 122 4.06 1.43 -25.16
CA LYS A 122 3.88 2.42 -26.24
C LYS A 122 4.87 3.58 -26.14
N TYR A 123 5.12 4.07 -24.93
CA TYR A 123 5.98 5.23 -24.68
C TYR A 123 7.39 4.87 -24.19
N ASN A 124 7.74 3.57 -24.16
CA ASN A 124 8.98 3.06 -23.55
C ASN A 124 9.20 3.63 -22.13
N ALA A 125 8.12 3.79 -21.36
CA ALA A 125 8.18 4.26 -20.00
C ALA A 125 8.43 3.09 -19.04
N LYS A 126 9.24 3.34 -18.00
CA LYS A 126 9.41 2.40 -16.89
C LYS A 126 8.46 2.82 -15.77
N MET A 127 7.77 1.85 -15.17
CA MET A 127 6.81 2.05 -14.09
C MET A 127 7.07 1.03 -12.98
N THR A 128 6.81 1.42 -11.74
CA THR A 128 6.91 0.56 -10.56
C THR A 128 5.51 0.09 -10.17
N TYR A 129 5.38 -1.20 -9.86
CA TYR A 129 4.09 -1.81 -9.53
C TYR A 129 4.18 -2.45 -8.15
N PHE A 130 3.43 -1.91 -7.20
CA PHE A 130 3.29 -2.47 -5.86
C PHE A 130 2.10 -3.43 -5.87
N LEU A 131 2.41 -4.71 -6.06
CA LEU A 131 1.43 -5.78 -6.07
C LEU A 131 0.93 -6.06 -4.65
N SER A 132 -0.39 -5.93 -4.45
CA SER A 132 -1.04 -6.42 -3.24
C SER A 132 -1.03 -7.95 -3.21
N GLY A 133 -0.55 -8.55 -2.13
CA GLY A 133 -0.41 -10.01 -2.03
C GLY A 133 -1.71 -10.79 -2.19
N VAL A 134 -2.87 -10.20 -1.83
CA VAL A 134 -4.18 -10.83 -2.02
C VAL A 134 -4.54 -11.04 -3.50
N TYR A 135 -3.94 -10.30 -4.43
CA TYR A 135 -4.11 -10.52 -5.87
C TYR A 135 -3.33 -11.71 -6.43
N LEU A 136 -2.55 -12.40 -5.59
CA LEU A 136 -1.95 -13.70 -5.93
C LEU A 136 -2.87 -14.88 -5.61
N LEU A 137 -4.06 -14.60 -5.08
CA LEU A 137 -5.05 -15.59 -4.70
C LEU A 137 -6.28 -15.42 -5.61
N PRO A 138 -6.76 -16.49 -6.26
CA PRO A 138 -8.03 -16.42 -6.96
C PRO A 138 -9.19 -16.31 -5.96
N GLU A 139 -10.24 -15.56 -6.31
CA GLU A 139 -11.41 -15.30 -5.44
C GLU A 139 -12.02 -16.58 -4.86
N GLU A 140 -12.07 -17.69 -5.62
CA GLU A 140 -12.62 -18.97 -5.15
C GLU A 140 -11.82 -19.58 -3.99
N LYS A 141 -10.59 -19.09 -3.78
CA LYS A 141 -9.70 -19.50 -2.69
C LYS A 141 -9.56 -18.43 -1.62
N LYS A 142 -10.39 -17.38 -1.61
CA LYS A 142 -10.30 -16.27 -0.65
C LYS A 142 -10.19 -16.73 0.80
N ASP A 143 -10.84 -17.84 1.17
CA ASP A 143 -10.85 -18.35 2.55
C ASP A 143 -9.46 -18.85 3.03
N LEU A 144 -8.46 -18.97 2.12
CA LEU A 144 -7.05 -19.21 2.48
C LEU A 144 -6.36 -17.95 3.03
N TYR A 145 -6.89 -16.76 2.76
CA TYR A 145 -6.39 -15.51 3.30
C TYR A 145 -6.97 -15.27 4.69
N ASN A 146 -6.09 -15.11 5.68
CA ASN A 146 -6.47 -14.80 7.07
C ASN A 146 -6.02 -13.38 7.43
N PRO A 147 -6.84 -12.34 7.17
CA PRO A 147 -6.53 -10.97 7.53
C PRO A 147 -6.50 -10.78 9.06
N PRO A 148 -5.59 -9.95 9.59
CA PRO A 148 -5.57 -9.64 11.01
C PRO A 148 -6.90 -8.97 11.42
N GLN A 149 -7.45 -9.38 12.56
CA GLN A 149 -8.67 -8.82 13.16
C GLN A 149 -9.96 -8.94 12.33
N HIS A 150 -9.97 -9.75 11.27
CA HIS A 150 -11.14 -9.96 10.41
C HIS A 150 -11.38 -11.46 10.15
N ALA A 151 -12.56 -11.78 9.61
CA ALA A 151 -12.88 -13.15 9.22
C ALA A 151 -12.04 -13.61 8.02
N PRO A 152 -11.73 -14.91 7.89
CA PRO A 152 -11.08 -15.48 6.71
C PRO A 152 -11.79 -15.07 5.40
N GLY A 153 -11.00 -14.79 4.36
CA GLY A 153 -11.52 -14.39 3.05
C GLY A 153 -12.09 -12.98 2.96
N ARG A 154 -11.90 -12.13 3.98
CA ARG A 154 -12.24 -10.70 3.90
C ARG A 154 -11.06 -9.94 3.26
N SER A 155 -11.33 -9.17 2.20
CA SER A 155 -10.42 -8.15 1.65
C SER A 155 -11.22 -6.92 1.22
N ASP A 156 -10.76 -5.70 1.53
CA ASP A 156 -11.39 -4.46 1.03
C ASP A 156 -11.06 -4.19 -0.44
N ILE A 157 -9.95 -4.73 -0.92
CA ILE A 157 -9.49 -4.57 -2.30
C ILE A 157 -9.85 -5.79 -3.16
N GLY A 158 -10.62 -6.73 -2.61
CA GLY A 158 -11.00 -7.98 -3.28
C GLY A 158 -9.81 -8.92 -3.50
N PHE A 159 -10.00 -9.85 -4.44
CA PHE A 159 -9.01 -10.81 -4.92
C PHE A 159 -8.95 -10.75 -6.45
N ASN A 160 -7.96 -11.45 -7.03
CA ASN A 160 -7.81 -11.51 -8.50
C ASN A 160 -8.48 -12.79 -9.04
N ASP A 161 -8.52 -12.94 -10.36
CA ASP A 161 -8.81 -14.22 -11.01
C ASP A 161 -7.51 -14.98 -11.34
N THR A 162 -7.65 -16.14 -11.98
CA THR A 162 -6.49 -16.95 -12.42
C THR A 162 -5.83 -16.45 -13.70
N GLU A 163 -6.48 -15.55 -14.46
CA GLU A 163 -5.88 -14.93 -15.63
C GLU A 163 -4.81 -13.92 -15.19
N GLY A 164 -5.09 -13.21 -14.10
CA GLY A 164 -4.13 -12.44 -13.32
C GLY A 164 -3.69 -11.13 -13.98
N ILE A 165 -3.65 -11.09 -15.32
CA ILE A 165 -3.50 -9.93 -16.24
C ILE A 165 -4.03 -10.28 -17.64
#